data_AF-A3JAR9-F1
#
_entry.id   AF-A3JAR9-F1
#
_cell.length_a   1.000
_cell.length_b   1.000
_cell.length_c   1.000
_cell.angle_alpha   90.00
_cell.angle_beta   90.00
_cell.angle_gamma   90.00
#
_symmetry.space_group_name_H-M   'P 1'
#
loop_
_entity.id
_entity.type
_entity.pdbx_description
1 polymer ?
#
loop_
_entity_poly.entity_id
_entity_poly.type
_entity_poly.pdbx_seq_one_letter_code
_entity_poly.pdbx_strand_id
1 'polypeptide(L)' 'MFKTGDGVPQDAVEAAQWYRRSAKQGDTDAQYYLAIMLRNGEGVEQNHREATKWNMRAAEQGHELAKFNLNL' A
#
# COMPACT_ATOMS: atom_id res chain seq x y z
N MET A 1 -11.38 22.56 -8.27
CA MET A 1 -11.16 21.21 -7.69
C MET A 1 -9.66 20.98 -7.65
N PHE A 2 -9.00 21.41 -6.57
CA PHE A 2 -7.56 21.22 -6.38
C PHE A 2 -7.34 19.77 -5.94
N LYS A 3 -6.96 18.89 -6.89
CA LYS A 3 -6.42 17.59 -6.55
C LYS A 3 -5.10 17.85 -5.83
N THR A 4 -5.11 17.59 -4.53
CA THR A 4 -3.99 17.53 -3.59
C THR A 4 -2.66 17.21 -4.27
N GLY A 5 -1.92 18.26 -4.59
CA GLY A 5 -0.57 18.23 -5.15
C GLY A 5 0.43 19.02 -4.31
N ASP A 6 0.08 19.39 -3.08
CA ASP A 6 0.94 20.12 -2.16
C ASP A 6 1.33 19.20 -0.99
N GLY A 7 2.55 18.66 -1.03
CA GLY A 7 3.25 18.22 0.18
C GLY A 7 3.14 16.74 0.56
N VAL A 8 3.26 15.81 -0.40
CA VAL A 8 3.64 14.45 -0.01
C VAL A 8 5.08 14.52 0.54
N PRO A 9 5.34 14.13 1.81
CA PRO A 9 6.70 14.14 2.34
C PRO A 9 7.60 13.27 1.47
N GLN A 10 8.83 13.73 1.20
CA GLN A 10 9.81 12.93 0.46
C GLN A 10 9.98 11.54 1.10
N ASP A 11 9.93 11.49 2.43
CA ASP A 11 9.99 10.25 3.22
C ASP A 11 8.86 9.28 2.87
N ALA A 12 7.65 9.76 2.55
CA ALA A 12 6.54 8.92 2.14
C ALA A 12 6.77 8.32 0.75
N VAL A 13 7.36 9.10 -0.17
CA VAL A 13 7.74 8.60 -1.51
C VAL A 13 8.81 7.53 -1.39
N GLU A 14 9.84 7.77 -0.57
CA GLU A 14 10.91 6.79 -0.33
C GLU A 14 10.38 5.53 0.39
N ALA A 15 9.54 5.69 1.40
CA ALA A 15 8.89 4.58 2.10
C ALA A 15 8.07 3.72 1.13
N ALA A 16 7.26 4.33 0.26
CA ALA A 16 6.49 3.57 -0.73
C ALA A 16 7.39 2.79 -1.70
N GLN A 17 8.54 3.36 -2.09
CA GLN A 17 9.52 2.65 -2.91
C GLN A 17 10.12 1.45 -2.18
N TRP A 18 10.49 1.61 -0.90
CA TRP A 18 11.00 0.51 -0.07
C TRP A 18 9.96 -0.59 0.13
N TYR A 19 8.74 -0.23 0.53
CA TYR A 19 7.65 -1.19 0.64
C TYR A 19 7.38 -1.89 -0.67
N ARG A 20 7.46 -1.20 -1.82
CA ARG A 20 7.30 -1.84 -3.13
C ARG A 20 8.41 -2.84 -3.47
N ARG A 21 9.64 -2.58 -3.03
CA ARG A 21 10.75 -3.53 -3.20
C ARG A 21 10.57 -4.76 -2.30
N SER A 22 10.20 -4.57 -1.04
CA SER A 22 9.99 -5.67 -0.09
C SER A 22 8.73 -6.48 -0.43
N ALA A 23 7.64 -5.81 -0.81
CA ALA A 23 6.40 -6.47 -1.21
C ALA A 23 6.58 -7.41 -2.41
N LYS A 24 7.42 -7.00 -3.37
CA LYS A 24 7.81 -7.84 -4.52
C LYS A 24 8.64 -9.07 -4.12
N GLN A 25 9.34 -9.01 -2.99
CA GLN A 25 10.11 -10.13 -2.43
C GLN A 25 9.26 -11.08 -1.56
N GLY A 26 7.96 -10.80 -1.40
CA GLY A 26 7.08 -11.63 -0.57
C GLY A 26 6.96 -11.13 0.88
N ASP A 27 7.53 -9.98 1.21
CA ASP A 27 7.32 -9.39 2.54
C ASP A 27 5.84 -9.02 2.71
N THR A 28 5.21 -9.71 3.65
CA THR A 28 3.76 -9.68 3.86
C THR A 28 3.31 -8.36 4.48
N ASP A 29 4.09 -7.80 5.40
CA ASP A 29 3.82 -6.50 6.02
C ASP A 29 3.98 -5.38 4.98
N ALA A 30 5.03 -5.45 4.16
CA ALA A 30 5.26 -4.49 3.10
C ALA A 30 4.15 -4.50 2.04
N GLN A 31 3.58 -5.66 1.71
CA GLN A 31 2.41 -5.74 0.83
C GLN A 31 1.20 -5.04 1.44
N TYR A 32 0.96 -5.23 2.74
CA TYR A 32 -0.12 -4.53 3.44
C TYR A 32 0.10 -3.02 3.48
N TYR A 33 1.28 -2.54 3.88
CA TYR A 33 1.56 -1.11 3.95
C TYR A 33 1.54 -0.44 2.58
N LEU A 34 2.07 -1.08 1.55
CA LEU A 34 1.96 -0.57 0.17
C LEU A 34 0.49 -0.46 -0.27
N ALA A 35 -0.36 -1.41 0.12
CA ALA A 35 -1.79 -1.33 -0.18
C ALA A 35 -2.44 -0.11 0.48
N ILE A 36 -2.11 0.20 1.73
CA ILE A 36 -2.60 1.38 2.44
C ILE A 36 -2.13 2.67 1.75
N MET A 37 -0.83 2.74 1.41
CA MET A 37 -0.26 3.90 0.72
C MET A 37 -0.90 4.15 -0.65
N LEU A 38 -1.11 3.10 -1.44
CA LEU A 38 -1.83 3.19 -2.72
C LEU A 38 -3.30 3.55 -2.54
N ARG A 39 -3.96 3.11 -1.48
CA ARG A 39 -5.37 3.47 -1.20
C ARG A 39 -5.51 4.95 -0.86
N ASN A 40 -4.55 5.51 -0.14
CA ASN A 40 -4.58 6.87 0.38
C ASN A 40 -3.87 7.88 -0.54
N GLY A 41 -3.07 7.41 -1.50
CA GLY A 41 -2.21 8.28 -2.32
C GLY A 41 -1.01 8.85 -1.54
N GLU A 42 -0.54 8.13 -0.51
CA GLU A 42 0.60 8.56 0.32
C GLU A 42 1.90 8.10 -0.33
N GLY A 43 2.77 9.01 -0.76
CA GLY A 43 4.05 8.64 -1.39
C GLY A 43 3.94 8.07 -2.80
N VAL A 44 2.73 7.74 -3.26
CA VAL A 44 2.41 7.15 -4.56
C VAL A 44 1.11 7.70 -5.09
N GLU A 45 0.90 7.60 -6.41
CA GLU A 45 -0.40 7.88 -6.99
C GLU A 45 -1.46 6.94 -6.39
N GLN A 46 -2.59 7.53 -5.99
CA GLN A 46 -3.71 6.79 -5.45
C GLN A 46 -4.23 5.78 -6.48
N ASN A 47 -4.24 4.50 -6.11
CA ASN A 47 -4.69 3.41 -6.96
C ASN A 47 -5.35 2.30 -6.14
N HIS A 48 -6.67 2.38 -6.00
CA HIS A 48 -7.47 1.38 -5.28
C HIS A 48 -7.34 -0.02 -5.86
N ARG A 49 -7.25 -0.16 -7.18
CA ARG A 49 -7.15 -1.47 -7.83
C ARG A 49 -5.83 -2.15 -7.50
N GLU A 50 -4.73 -1.41 -7.50
CA GLU A 50 -3.43 -1.95 -7.11
C GLU A 50 -3.37 -2.20 -5.60
N ALA A 51 -3.94 -1.31 -4.79
CA ALA A 51 -4.07 -1.51 -3.34
C ALA A 51 -4.77 -2.83 -2.98
N THR A 52 -5.93 -3.11 -3.59
CA THR A 52 -6.67 -4.35 -3.35
C THR A 52 -5.84 -5.59 -3.68
N LYS A 53 -5.06 -5.57 -4.77
CA LYS A 53 -4.20 -6.70 -5.15
C LYS A 53 -3.13 -6.97 -4.10
N TRP A 54 -2.46 -5.92 -3.62
CA TRP A 54 -1.43 -6.08 -2.58
C TRP A 54 -2.03 -6.51 -1.24
N ASN A 55 -3.20 -5.98 -0.86
CA ASN A 55 -3.90 -6.42 0.35
C ASN A 55 -4.36 -7.88 0.26
N MET A 56 -4.89 -8.32 -0.89
CA MET A 56 -5.24 -9.73 -1.12
C MET A 56 -4.03 -10.63 -0.96
N ARG A 57 -2.92 -10.27 -1.60
CA ARG A 57 -1.68 -11.04 -1.52
C ARG A 57 -1.14 -11.15 -0.08
N ALA A 58 -1.22 -10.07 0.70
CA ALA A 58 -0.86 -10.09 2.12
C ALA A 58 -1.79 -11.01 2.93
N ALA A 59 -3.10 -10.96 2.68
CA ALA A 59 -4.07 -11.80 3.37
C ALA A 59 -3.88 -13.29 3.06
N GLU A 60 -3.62 -13.63 1.80
CA GLU A 60 -3.30 -14.99 1.34
C GLU A 60 -2.05 -15.56 2.02
N GLN A 61 -1.07 -14.70 2.33
CA GLN A 61 0.15 -15.08 3.08
C GLN A 61 -0.03 -15.08 4.60
N GLY A 62 -1.22 -14.77 5.10
CA GLY A 62 -1.51 -14.87 6.52
C GLY A 62 -1.58 -13.54 7.27
N HIS A 63 -1.43 -12.38 6.62
CA HIS A 63 -1.47 -11.09 7.32
C HIS A 63 -2.85 -10.82 7.94
N GLU A 64 -2.91 -10.78 9.27
CA GLU A 64 -4.18 -10.71 10.01
C GLU A 64 -4.97 -9.42 9.71
N LEU A 65 -4.30 -8.26 9.64
CA LEU A 65 -4.98 -7.00 9.30
C LEU A 65 -5.45 -6.98 7.85
N ALA A 66 -4.73 -7.65 6.94
CA ALA A 66 -5.12 -7.68 5.54
C ALA A 66 -6.35 -8.56 5.34
N LYS A 67 -6.41 -9.71 6.04
CA LYS A 67 -7.58 -10.59 6.09
C LYS A 67 -8.80 -9.85 6.65
N PHE A 68 -8.64 -9.10 7.73
CA PHE A 68 -9.74 -8.30 8.28
C PHE A 68 -10.28 -7.29 7.26
N ASN A 69 -9.39 -6.60 6.54
CA ASN A 69 -9.77 -5.63 5.51
C ASN A 69 -10.42 -6.25 4.24
N LEU A 70 -10.40 -7.57 4.06
CA LEU A 70 -11.11 -8.25 2.96
C LEU A 70 -12.48 -8.79 3.37
N ASN A 71 -12.75 -8.90 4.67
CA ASN A 71 -13.98 -9.47 5.22
C ASN A 71 -15.01 -8.39 5.63
N LEU A 72 -14.78 -7.12 5.22
CA LEU A 72 -15.65 -5.95 5.41
C LEU A 72 -16.07 -5.42 4.03
#